data_AF-A0A1X1QFE9-F1
#
_entry.id   AF-A0A1X1QFE9-F1
#
_cell.length_a   1.000
_cell.length_b   1.000
_cell.length_c   1.000
_cell.angle_alpha   90.00
_cell.angle_beta   90.00
_cell.angle_gamma   90.00
#
_symmetry.space_group_name_H-M   'P 1'
#
loop_
_entity.id
_entity.type
_entity.pdbx_description
1 polymer ?
#
loop_
_entity_poly.entity_id
_entity_poly.type
_entity_poly.pdbx_seq_one_letter_code
_entity_poly.pdbx_strand_id
1 'polypeptide(L)'
;MIFSDNETTDYFEIMALIDSFAEANSAKISLNNDKLFYAIKRIYADFPCIDGAQNANVFKKSAAFTCEFIGEQIVESFECEMSDKLKKIPNNGNQILAFHIVSTMLCGATVQDGNKIIENSIHLSSHSYVDIIDALTGITAQGSFKLVTVLFEQLVYKTNPDLQYDVVEL
;
A
#
# COMPACT_ATOMS: atom_id res chain seq x y z
N MET A 1 -3.52 -0.05 -11.97
CA MET A 1 -3.34 0.82 -10.79
C MET A 1 -4.66 0.80 -10.06
N ILE A 2 -4.66 0.35 -8.81
CA ILE A 2 -5.88 0.15 -8.04
C ILE A 2 -6.62 1.47 -7.89
N PHE A 3 -7.94 1.39 -7.94
CA PHE A 3 -8.88 2.50 -7.88
C PHE A 3 -8.76 3.44 -9.08
N SER A 4 -8.53 2.88 -10.26
CA SER A 4 -8.50 3.64 -11.53
C SER A 4 -9.61 3.26 -12.51
N ASP A 5 -10.33 2.16 -12.26
CA ASP A 5 -11.44 1.71 -13.09
C ASP A 5 -12.64 1.33 -12.21
N ASN A 6 -12.78 0.05 -11.86
CA ASN A 6 -13.90 -0.49 -11.10
C ASN A 6 -13.45 -1.53 -10.05
N GLU A 7 -14.32 -1.77 -9.07
CA GLU A 7 -14.11 -2.70 -7.94
C GLU A 7 -13.64 -4.10 -8.36
N THR A 8 -14.22 -4.64 -9.44
CA THR A 8 -13.89 -5.99 -9.94
C THR A 8 -12.47 -6.05 -10.49
N THR A 9 -12.08 -5.02 -11.25
CA THR A 9 -10.73 -4.92 -11.83
C THR A 9 -9.69 -4.79 -10.74
N ASP A 10 -9.96 -3.93 -9.75
CA ASP A 10 -9.08 -3.75 -8.60
C ASP A 10 -8.92 -5.04 -7.78
N TYR A 11 -10.00 -5.78 -7.57
CA TYR A 11 -9.94 -7.08 -6.90
C TYR A 11 -8.98 -8.04 -7.62
N PHE A 12 -9.11 -8.17 -8.94
CA PHE A 12 -8.23 -9.05 -9.71
C PHE A 12 -6.78 -8.55 -9.76
N GLU A 13 -6.54 -7.24 -9.88
CA GLU A 13 -5.18 -6.66 -9.79
C GLU A 13 -4.54 -6.98 -8.44
N ILE A 14 -5.28 -6.80 -7.33
CA ILE A 14 -4.79 -7.10 -5.97
C ILE A 14 -4.48 -8.59 -5.82
N MET A 15 -5.38 -9.47 -6.25
CA MET A 15 -5.16 -10.91 -6.19
C MET A 15 -3.91 -11.33 -6.99
N ALA A 16 -3.73 -10.80 -8.20
CA ALA A 16 -2.55 -11.08 -9.02
C ALA A 16 -1.23 -10.65 -8.34
N LEU A 17 -1.24 -9.52 -7.64
CA LEU A 17 -0.07 -9.05 -6.88
C LEU A 17 0.20 -9.92 -5.64
N ILE A 18 -0.84 -10.41 -4.96
CA ILE A 18 -0.67 -11.34 -3.84
C ILE A 18 -0.13 -12.69 -4.33
N ASP A 19 -0.65 -13.22 -5.43
CA ASP A 19 -0.16 -14.46 -6.04
C ASP A 19 1.31 -14.33 -6.47
N SER A 20 1.66 -13.20 -7.09
CA SER A 20 3.05 -12.91 -7.47
C SER A 20 3.98 -12.84 -6.26
N PHE A 21 3.52 -12.23 -5.16
CA PHE A 21 4.26 -12.21 -3.90
C PHE A 21 4.43 -13.62 -3.32
N ALA A 22 3.36 -14.40 -3.30
CA ALA A 22 3.36 -15.76 -2.77
C ALA A 22 4.35 -16.65 -3.52
N GLU A 23 4.34 -16.59 -4.85
CA GLU A 23 5.29 -17.32 -5.70
C GLU A 23 6.74 -16.89 -5.44
N ALA A 24 7.01 -15.58 -5.49
CA ALA A 24 8.36 -15.05 -5.33
C ALA A 24 8.99 -15.35 -3.96
N ASN A 25 8.17 -15.48 -2.92
CA ASN A 25 8.64 -15.70 -1.54
C ASN A 25 8.35 -17.11 -1.02
N SER A 26 7.85 -18.02 -1.86
CA SER A 26 7.39 -19.35 -1.45
C SER A 26 6.44 -19.29 -0.23
N ALA A 27 5.59 -18.26 -0.18
CA ALA A 27 4.67 -18.02 0.92
C ALA A 27 3.36 -18.75 0.72
N LYS A 28 2.72 -19.16 1.83
CA LYS A 28 1.33 -19.64 1.84
C LYS A 28 0.47 -18.59 2.51
N ILE A 29 -0.56 -18.14 1.79
CA ILE A 29 -1.38 -17.01 2.20
C ILE A 29 -2.84 -17.44 2.09
N SER A 30 -3.61 -17.27 3.16
CA SER A 30 -5.08 -17.37 3.13
C SER A 30 -5.68 -15.99 3.31
N LEU A 31 -6.64 -15.65 2.45
CA LEU A 31 -7.32 -14.37 2.45
C LEU A 31 -8.81 -14.55 2.73
N ASN A 32 -9.37 -13.59 3.44
CA ASN A 32 -10.80 -13.41 3.51
C ASN A 32 -11.28 -12.55 2.33
N ASN A 33 -11.76 -13.20 1.26
CA ASN A 33 -12.17 -12.51 0.03
C ASN A 33 -13.34 -11.55 0.24
N ASP A 34 -14.27 -11.86 1.16
CA ASP A 34 -15.39 -10.98 1.48
C ASP A 34 -14.90 -9.67 2.10
N LYS A 35 -13.95 -9.74 3.04
CA LYS A 35 -13.29 -8.56 3.61
C LYS A 35 -12.50 -7.77 2.59
N LEU A 36 -11.77 -8.44 1.69
CA LEU A 36 -11.04 -7.76 0.62
C LEU A 36 -12.00 -6.97 -0.27
N PHE A 37 -13.07 -7.62 -0.73
CA PHE A 37 -14.05 -6.98 -1.58
C PHE A 37 -14.80 -5.86 -0.84
N TYR A 38 -15.09 -6.04 0.44
CA TYR A 38 -15.65 -5.00 1.30
C TYR A 38 -14.71 -3.78 1.43
N ALA A 39 -13.41 -3.99 1.66
CA ALA A 39 -12.42 -2.91 1.74
C ALA A 39 -12.36 -2.10 0.44
N ILE A 40 -12.33 -2.79 -0.72
CA ILE A 40 -12.35 -2.15 -2.04
C ILE A 40 -13.63 -1.30 -2.21
N LYS A 41 -14.79 -1.87 -1.89
CA LYS A 41 -16.08 -1.15 -1.93
C LYS A 41 -16.10 0.07 -1.02
N ARG A 42 -15.55 -0.04 0.19
CA ARG A 42 -15.50 1.07 1.13
C ARG A 42 -14.67 2.23 0.58
N ILE A 43 -13.55 1.95 -0.08
CA ILE A 43 -12.71 2.97 -0.73
C ILE A 43 -13.48 3.71 -1.84
N TYR A 44 -14.26 2.98 -2.66
CA TYR A 44 -15.09 3.60 -3.70
C TYR A 44 -16.24 4.43 -3.13
N ALA A 45 -16.88 3.95 -2.05
CA ALA A 45 -18.05 4.58 -1.47
C ALA A 45 -17.74 5.77 -0.56
N ASP A 46 -16.66 5.69 0.23
CA ASP A 46 -16.31 6.65 1.28
C ASP A 46 -14.79 6.91 1.28
N PHE A 47 -14.31 7.50 0.18
CA PHE A 47 -12.90 7.84 0.05
C PHE A 47 -12.53 8.98 1.04
N PRO A 48 -11.41 8.89 1.80
CA PRO A 48 -11.05 9.86 2.84
C PRO A 48 -10.53 11.22 2.31
N CYS A 49 -10.91 11.61 1.10
CA CYS A 49 -10.59 12.89 0.45
C CYS A 49 -11.81 13.40 -0.32
N ILE A 50 -12.00 14.72 -0.33
CA ILE A 50 -13.19 15.41 -0.88
C ILE A 50 -13.45 15.05 -2.35
N ASP A 51 -12.40 14.87 -3.15
CA ASP A 51 -12.51 14.66 -4.60
C ASP A 51 -12.81 13.21 -4.99
N GLY A 52 -12.96 12.31 -4.01
CA GLY A 52 -13.21 10.89 -4.23
C GLY A 52 -11.98 10.11 -4.73
N ALA A 53 -12.13 8.79 -4.86
CA ALA A 53 -11.04 7.90 -5.27
C ALA A 53 -10.52 8.22 -6.68
N GLN A 54 -11.42 8.50 -7.64
CA GLN A 54 -11.06 8.66 -9.05
C GLN A 54 -10.10 9.84 -9.31
N ASN A 55 -10.29 10.94 -8.58
CA ASN A 55 -9.48 12.16 -8.72
C ASN A 55 -8.31 12.23 -7.73
N ALA A 56 -8.21 11.27 -6.80
CA ALA A 56 -7.12 11.24 -5.86
C ALA A 56 -5.80 10.89 -6.56
N ASN A 57 -4.72 11.54 -6.14
CA ASN A 57 -3.38 11.17 -6.59
C ASN A 57 -3.02 9.75 -6.13
N VAL A 58 -1.99 9.17 -6.76
CA VAL A 58 -1.57 7.78 -6.51
C VAL A 58 -1.19 7.54 -5.05
N PHE A 59 -0.58 8.50 -4.36
CA PHE A 59 -0.20 8.37 -2.95
C PHE A 59 -1.40 8.28 -2.02
N LYS A 60 -2.45 9.07 -2.27
CA LYS A 60 -3.72 8.99 -1.54
C LYS A 60 -4.41 7.66 -1.81
N LYS A 61 -4.46 7.19 -3.06
CA LYS A 61 -5.03 5.87 -3.39
C LYS A 61 -4.28 4.75 -2.66
N SER A 62 -2.96 4.78 -2.68
CA SER A 62 -2.10 3.86 -1.94
C SER A 62 -2.34 3.88 -0.44
N ALA A 63 -2.46 5.07 0.16
CA ALA A 63 -2.71 5.20 1.59
C ALA A 63 -4.11 4.71 2.00
N ALA A 64 -5.14 5.05 1.21
CA ALA A 64 -6.50 4.55 1.43
C ALA A 64 -6.50 3.02 1.40
N PHE A 65 -5.91 2.42 0.36
CA PHE A 65 -5.74 0.97 0.27
C PHE A 65 -5.05 0.37 1.49
N THR A 66 -3.87 0.87 1.85
CA THR A 66 -3.09 0.34 2.97
C THR A 66 -3.86 0.39 4.28
N CYS A 67 -4.47 1.54 4.58
CA CYS A 67 -5.28 1.72 5.79
C CYS A 67 -6.48 0.77 5.84
N GLU A 68 -7.17 0.58 4.74
CA GLU A 68 -8.36 -0.26 4.62
C GLU A 68 -8.00 -1.74 4.68
N PHE A 69 -6.99 -2.15 3.90
CA PHE A 69 -6.53 -3.53 3.84
C PHE A 69 -6.05 -4.03 5.21
N ILE A 70 -5.26 -3.20 5.89
CA ILE A 70 -4.77 -3.51 7.23
C ILE A 70 -5.90 -3.41 8.26
N GLY A 71 -6.74 -2.38 8.19
CA GLY A 71 -7.85 -2.18 9.14
C GLY A 71 -8.85 -3.34 9.14
N GLU A 72 -9.15 -3.90 7.98
CA GLU A 72 -10.09 -5.03 7.83
C GLU A 72 -9.48 -6.39 8.23
N GLN A 73 -8.17 -6.49 8.39
CA GLN A 73 -7.47 -7.74 8.69
C GLN A 73 -7.87 -8.85 7.69
N ILE A 74 -7.59 -8.59 6.41
CA ILE A 74 -7.95 -9.45 5.27
C ILE A 74 -7.16 -10.77 5.28
N VAL A 75 -5.89 -10.74 5.69
CA VAL A 75 -5.02 -11.92 5.73
C VAL A 75 -5.37 -12.77 6.95
N GLU A 76 -5.88 -13.98 6.71
CA GLU A 76 -6.28 -14.94 7.75
C GLU A 76 -5.10 -15.80 8.19
N SER A 77 -4.24 -16.19 7.24
CA SER A 77 -2.99 -16.90 7.52
C SER A 77 -1.87 -16.42 6.61
N PHE A 78 -0.66 -16.38 7.16
CA PHE A 78 0.52 -15.91 6.46
C PHE A 78 1.74 -16.73 6.90
N GLU A 79 2.16 -17.66 6.07
CA GLU A 79 3.38 -18.44 6.26
C GLU A 79 4.41 -18.01 5.21
N CYS A 80 5.48 -17.33 5.64
CA CYS A 80 6.53 -16.85 4.75
C CYS A 80 7.87 -16.90 5.51
N GLU A 81 8.96 -17.21 4.81
CA GLU A 81 10.29 -17.03 5.39
C GLU A 81 10.57 -15.54 5.57
N MET A 82 10.95 -15.12 6.77
CA MET A 82 11.21 -13.73 7.09
C MET A 82 12.14 -13.61 8.31
N SER A 83 12.70 -12.41 8.50
CA SER A 83 13.57 -12.15 9.66
C SER A 83 12.85 -12.33 11.00
N ASP A 84 13.59 -12.69 12.05
CA ASP A 84 13.04 -12.85 13.40
C ASP A 84 12.41 -11.57 13.96
N LYS A 85 12.84 -10.39 13.48
CA LYS A 85 12.23 -9.13 13.88
C LYS A 85 10.82 -9.00 13.30
N LEU A 86 10.62 -9.34 12.02
CA LEU A 86 9.29 -9.32 11.41
C LEU A 86 8.36 -10.33 12.07
N LYS A 87 8.84 -11.55 12.38
CA LYS A 87 8.04 -12.59 13.06
C LYS A 87 7.50 -12.17 14.43
N LYS A 88 8.13 -11.19 15.09
CA LYS A 88 7.68 -10.67 16.40
C LYS A 88 6.54 -9.65 16.27
N ILE A 89 6.32 -9.09 15.08
CA ILE A 89 5.22 -8.18 14.83
C ILE A 89 3.93 -9.01 14.68
N PRO A 90 2.92 -8.79 15.53
CA PRO A 90 1.69 -9.57 15.49
C PRO A 90 0.90 -9.29 14.20
N ASN A 91 0.34 -10.33 13.59
CA ASN A 91 -0.49 -10.25 12.38
C ASN A 91 0.16 -9.51 11.19
N ASN A 92 1.50 -9.54 11.11
CA ASN A 92 2.31 -8.79 10.14
C ASN A 92 1.97 -9.02 8.65
N GLY A 93 1.29 -10.11 8.31
CA GLY A 93 0.95 -10.46 6.93
C GLY A 93 0.12 -9.39 6.24
N ASN A 94 -0.78 -8.72 6.98
CA ASN A 94 -1.59 -7.63 6.43
C ASN A 94 -0.70 -6.43 6.05
N GLN A 95 0.22 -6.03 6.92
CA GLN A 95 1.14 -4.92 6.69
C GLN A 95 2.12 -5.23 5.56
N ILE A 96 2.70 -6.44 5.57
CA ILE A 96 3.66 -6.88 4.56
C ILE A 96 3.01 -6.90 3.18
N LEU A 97 1.83 -7.51 3.03
CA LEU A 97 1.15 -7.58 1.74
C LEU A 97 0.67 -6.20 1.28
N ALA A 98 0.04 -5.42 2.16
CA ALA A 98 -0.40 -4.07 1.79
C ALA A 98 0.77 -3.19 1.33
N PHE A 99 1.90 -3.23 2.04
CA PHE A 99 3.09 -2.49 1.68
C PHE A 99 3.71 -2.99 0.38
N HIS A 100 3.80 -4.31 0.19
CA HIS A 100 4.30 -4.91 -1.04
C HIS A 100 3.46 -4.47 -2.24
N ILE A 101 2.14 -4.66 -2.19
CA ILE A 101 1.19 -4.26 -3.24
C ILE A 101 1.42 -2.79 -3.59
N VAL A 102 1.36 -1.88 -2.61
CA VAL A 102 1.55 -0.45 -2.87
C VAL A 102 2.91 -0.14 -3.47
N SER A 103 3.99 -0.71 -2.93
CA SER A 103 5.35 -0.44 -3.42
C SER A 103 5.54 -0.89 -4.86
N THR A 104 4.96 -2.03 -5.24
CA THR A 104 4.96 -2.55 -6.61
C THR A 104 4.14 -1.66 -7.53
N MET A 105 2.96 -1.23 -7.09
CA MET A 105 2.04 -0.45 -7.90
C MET A 105 2.47 1.01 -8.11
N LEU A 106 3.17 1.59 -7.14
CA LEU A 106 3.73 2.93 -7.27
C LEU A 106 4.81 2.96 -8.35
N CYS A 107 5.56 1.87 -8.55
CA CYS A 107 6.51 1.76 -9.65
C CYS A 107 5.76 1.74 -11.00
N GLY A 108 6.03 2.72 -11.85
CA GLY A 108 5.32 2.92 -13.13
C GLY A 108 4.04 3.76 -13.04
N ALA A 109 3.64 4.20 -11.84
CA ALA A 109 2.49 5.07 -11.68
C ALA A 109 2.79 6.52 -12.10
N THR A 110 1.78 7.22 -12.60
CA THR A 110 1.89 8.63 -12.99
C THR A 110 1.60 9.55 -11.82
N VAL A 111 2.41 10.60 -11.67
CA VAL A 111 2.28 11.67 -10.66
C VAL A 111 2.19 13.03 -11.33
N GLN A 112 1.91 14.09 -10.54
CA GLN A 112 1.79 15.47 -11.02
C GLN A 112 0.80 15.58 -12.19
N ASP A 113 -0.43 15.09 -11.98
CA ASP A 113 -1.53 15.10 -12.97
C ASP A 113 -1.19 14.42 -14.31
N GLY A 114 -0.37 13.37 -14.26
CA GLY A 114 -0.01 12.58 -15.45
C GLY A 114 1.29 13.00 -16.12
N ASN A 115 1.96 14.05 -15.63
CA ASN A 115 3.13 14.62 -16.30
C ASN A 115 4.43 13.85 -16.07
N LYS A 116 4.53 13.07 -14.98
CA LYS A 116 5.74 12.32 -14.65
C LYS A 116 5.40 10.90 -14.23
N ILE A 117 6.36 9.98 -14.41
CA ILE A 117 6.24 8.56 -14.06
C ILE A 117 7.23 8.25 -12.94
N ILE A 118 6.84 7.42 -11.99
CA ILE A 118 7.74 6.85 -10.98
C ILE A 118 8.54 5.72 -11.65
N GLU A 119 9.81 5.96 -11.94
CA GLU A 119 10.64 4.98 -12.67
C GLU A 119 11.35 4.01 -11.73
N ASN A 120 11.79 4.48 -10.57
CA ASN A 120 12.56 3.68 -9.62
C ASN A 120 11.67 3.11 -8.53
N SER A 121 11.80 1.80 -8.29
CA SER A 121 11.18 1.12 -7.16
C SER A 121 11.63 1.70 -5.82
N ILE A 122 10.78 1.57 -4.80
CA ILE A 122 11.11 2.01 -3.43
C ILE A 122 12.19 1.10 -2.84
N HIS A 123 13.28 1.70 -2.37
CA HIS A 123 14.39 0.99 -1.73
C HIS A 123 14.56 1.40 -0.26
N LEU A 124 14.54 0.40 0.62
CA LEU A 124 14.65 0.55 2.06
C LEU A 124 15.78 -0.28 2.61
N SER A 125 16.39 0.21 3.70
CA SER A 125 17.22 -0.65 4.53
C SER A 125 16.33 -1.69 5.21
N SER A 126 16.87 -2.87 5.52
CA SER A 126 16.12 -3.90 6.25
C SER A 126 15.61 -3.40 7.61
N HIS A 127 16.33 -2.48 8.26
CA HIS A 127 15.90 -1.87 9.51
C HIS A 127 14.68 -0.95 9.30
N SER A 128 14.76 -0.03 8.33
CA SER A 128 13.64 0.88 8.02
C SER A 128 12.40 0.12 7.57
N TYR A 129 12.58 -0.96 6.80
CA TYR A 129 11.45 -1.81 6.39
C TYR A 129 10.74 -2.42 7.60
N VAL A 130 11.49 -3.01 8.54
CA VAL A 130 10.90 -3.57 9.77
C VAL A 130 10.17 -2.50 10.57
N ASP A 131 10.78 -1.33 10.77
CA ASP A 131 10.18 -0.25 11.56
C ASP A 131 8.89 0.28 10.90
N ILE A 132 8.85 0.35 9.58
CA ILE A 132 7.64 0.73 8.83
C ILE A 132 6.55 -0.34 9.01
N ILE A 133 6.87 -1.62 8.83
CA ILE A 133 5.90 -2.71 9.01
C ILE A 133 5.33 -2.70 10.43
N ASP A 134 6.17 -2.46 11.45
CA ASP A 134 5.74 -2.36 12.84
C ASP A 134 4.85 -1.11 13.07
N ALA A 135 5.25 0.05 12.52
CA ALA A 135 4.48 1.29 12.62
C ALA A 135 3.11 1.24 11.92
N LEU A 136 2.95 0.37 10.91
CA LEU A 136 1.67 0.12 10.25
C LEU A 136 0.73 -0.77 11.10
N THR A 137 1.19 -1.28 12.25
CA THR A 137 0.35 -2.03 13.19
C THR A 137 -0.68 -1.10 13.84
N GLY A 138 -1.97 -1.43 13.68
CA GLY A 138 -3.06 -0.69 14.31
C GLY A 138 -3.44 0.63 13.62
N ILE A 139 -2.96 0.88 12.39
CA ILE A 139 -3.41 2.04 11.61
C ILE A 139 -4.90 1.93 11.28
N THR A 140 -5.52 3.09 11.04
CA THR A 140 -6.91 3.18 10.57
C THR A 140 -7.01 4.21 9.44
N ALA A 141 -8.03 4.11 8.58
CA ALA A 141 -8.26 5.12 7.54
C ALA A 141 -8.45 6.51 8.16
N GLN A 142 -9.27 6.62 9.21
CA GLN A 142 -9.55 7.90 9.85
C GLN A 142 -8.31 8.51 10.53
N GLY A 143 -7.50 7.70 11.24
CA GLY A 143 -6.39 8.19 12.04
C GLY A 143 -5.06 8.32 11.28
N SER A 144 -4.85 7.51 10.25
CA SER A 144 -3.52 7.31 9.66
C SER A 144 -3.42 7.70 8.19
N PHE A 145 -4.54 7.84 7.47
CA PHE A 145 -4.55 8.09 6.02
C PHE A 145 -3.61 9.22 5.58
N LYS A 146 -3.67 10.37 6.24
CA LYS A 146 -2.83 11.53 5.88
C LYS A 146 -1.33 11.24 6.09
N LEU A 147 -0.98 10.62 7.21
CA LEU A 147 0.41 10.30 7.52
C LEU A 147 0.96 9.22 6.59
N VAL A 148 0.16 8.20 6.28
CA VAL A 148 0.53 7.13 5.34
C VAL A 148 0.66 7.67 3.91
N THR A 149 -0.20 8.64 3.52
CA THR A 149 -0.07 9.34 2.23
C THR A 149 1.29 10.02 2.12
N VAL A 150 1.66 10.82 3.14
CA VAL A 150 2.94 11.52 3.17
C VAL A 150 4.10 10.52 3.22
N LEU A 151 3.99 9.44 3.99
CA LEU A 151 5.01 8.38 4.03
C LEU A 151 5.29 7.84 2.63
N PHE A 152 4.28 7.41 1.88
CA PHE A 152 4.49 6.85 0.54
C PHE A 152 5.06 7.89 -0.44
N GLU A 153 4.58 9.12 -0.37
CA GLU A 153 5.12 10.23 -1.16
C GLU A 153 6.61 10.46 -0.89
N GLN A 154 7.01 10.55 0.38
CA GLN A 154 8.41 10.75 0.76
C GLN A 154 9.29 9.54 0.42
N LEU A 155 8.77 8.31 0.52
CA LEU A 155 9.49 7.11 0.10
C LEU A 155 9.78 7.11 -1.40
N VAL A 156 8.82 7.56 -2.22
CA VAL A 156 9.00 7.70 -3.66
C VAL A 156 9.99 8.81 -4.00
N TYR A 157 9.90 9.98 -3.35
CA TYR A 157 10.85 11.08 -3.59
C TYR A 157 12.29 10.71 -3.25
N LYS A 158 12.50 9.91 -2.21
CA LYS A 158 13.83 9.40 -1.87
C LYS A 158 14.50 8.62 -3.01
N THR A 159 13.73 7.86 -3.80
CA THR A 159 14.25 7.06 -4.92
C THR A 159 14.03 7.73 -6.29
N ASN A 160 13.20 8.75 -6.35
CA ASN A 160 12.85 9.51 -7.56
C ASN A 160 12.88 11.02 -7.24
N PRO A 161 14.08 11.60 -6.97
CA PRO A 161 14.21 12.98 -6.46
C PRO A 161 13.63 14.02 -7.42
N ASP A 162 13.64 13.75 -8.73
CA ASP A 162 13.10 14.66 -9.75
C ASP A 162 11.57 14.80 -9.71
N LEU A 163 10.87 13.97 -8.93
CA LEU A 163 9.42 14.04 -8.70
C LEU A 163 9.04 14.92 -7.51
N GLN A 164 10.01 15.27 -6.66
CA GLN A 164 9.79 16.05 -5.45
C GLN A 164 9.34 17.48 -5.81
N TYR A 165 8.34 17.99 -5.08
CA TYR A 165 7.94 19.40 -5.16
C TYR A 165 8.99 20.31 -4.50
N ASP A 166 8.85 21.62 -4.71
CA ASP A 166 9.75 22.62 -4.14
C ASP A 166 9.93 22.45 -2.63
N VAL A 167 11.19 22.45 -2.19
CA VAL A 167 11.57 22.22 -0.80
C VAL A 167 11.47 23.52 -0.01
N VAL A 168 10.87 23.43 1.19
CA VAL A 168 10.84 24.52 2.17
C VAL A 168 11.80 24.17 3.30
N GLU A 169 12.75 25.07 3.60
CA GLU A 169 13.57 24.97 4.81
C GLU A 169 12.71 25.33 6.04
N LEU A 170 12.64 24.43 7.02
CA LEU A 170 11.82 24.55 8.24
C LEU A 170 12.63 25.07 9.43
#